data_AF-A0A7W8MRN8-F1
#
_entry.id   AF-A0A7W8MRN8-F1
#
_cell.length_a   1.000
_cell.length_b   1.000
_cell.length_c   1.000
_cell.angle_alpha   90.00
_cell.angle_beta   90.00
_cell.angle_gamma   90.00
#
_symmetry.space_group_name_H-M   'P 1'
#
loop_
_entity.id
_entity.type
_entity.pdbx_description
1 polymer ?
#
loop_
_entity_poly.entity_id
_entity_poly.type
_entity_poly.pdbx_seq_one_letter_code
_entity_poly.pdbx_strand_id
1 'polypeptide(L)'
;MTRKTPLFRASISAAIFLALALSTSSCSKDIPSSEALPTVTPANTDANAGSWKMIVLSGPTQIPVVAPAPVSDPGYQSELASIKTAQANLTDAQKTAITYWSSGGVLRWNQIMREIAARSDLPPSPNPDGSYPVPSPANPFANPQYPFSNPPYAARAYSYVSVAQYEALKAAWYYKYLYNRPSPFKADTSIKALLPASDIPSYPSEDAVEAGVNIALLTLLFPTSVDEINAKAAEQQQVALISGRASPSDIAAGVALGKAVAAVFAARAASDGMKAAGGSPAIWQSLADNATARGEIPWISQDGPPRPPMLPVFGKVKAWMMTPNDIVNERPGPPPSTSSTQMQTETAEVKSIVNSLTRDQQATVYKWADGVSTVTPPGHWDAIAEPYVSAASFSEVRASRVFALLNMALHDAAVACWDAKYFYFNPRPSQLDPSIKTQTGLPNFPSYVSGHSDFSAAGSDVLSYLFPDGATYFQTQMKEAAMSRLYAGIHYRSDIEVGMDHGKRIGDYTVRFAKTDGAN
;
A
#
# COMPACT_ATOMS: atom_id res chain seq x y z
N MET A 1 66.82 36.85 22.01
CA MET A 1 66.08 35.61 22.35
C MET A 1 65.08 35.98 23.43
N THR A 2 63.76 35.80 23.33
CA THR A 2 62.99 34.67 22.80
C THR A 2 61.62 35.16 22.31
N ARG A 3 61.25 34.77 21.09
CA ARG A 3 59.96 35.03 20.45
C ARG A 3 58.81 34.38 21.25
N LYS A 4 57.85 35.16 21.73
CA LYS A 4 56.55 34.65 22.19
C LYS A 4 55.50 34.84 21.09
N THR A 5 55.45 33.88 20.17
CA THR A 5 54.31 33.59 19.30
C THR A 5 54.46 32.14 18.82
N PRO A 6 53.68 31.21 19.40
CA PRO A 6 52.90 30.34 18.50
C PRO A 6 51.51 29.93 19.03
N LEU A 7 51.18 30.12 20.31
CA LEU A 7 49.97 29.52 20.90
C LEU A 7 48.66 30.18 20.44
N PHE A 8 48.63 31.50 20.22
CA PHE A 8 47.39 32.18 19.80
C PHE A 8 47.01 31.93 18.33
N ARG A 9 48.00 31.68 17.46
CA ARG A 9 47.74 31.34 16.04
C ARG A 9 47.32 29.88 15.86
N ALA A 10 47.79 28.97 16.70
CA ALA A 10 47.36 27.57 16.69
C ALA A 10 45.90 27.41 17.12
N SER A 11 45.45 28.15 18.15
CA SER A 11 44.04 28.09 18.61
C SER A 11 43.05 28.68 17.61
N ILE A 12 43.43 29.76 16.90
CA ILE A 12 42.60 30.34 15.84
C ILE A 12 42.56 29.43 14.61
N SER A 13 43.70 28.81 14.24
CA SER A 13 43.75 27.87 13.12
C SER A 13 42.97 26.58 13.40
N ALA A 14 43.04 26.07 14.64
CA ALA A 14 42.25 24.91 15.07
C ALA A 14 40.74 25.22 15.13
N ALA A 15 40.35 26.42 15.58
CA ALA A 15 38.95 26.85 15.58
C ALA A 15 38.42 27.07 14.15
N ILE A 16 39.25 27.59 13.24
CA ILE A 16 38.89 27.73 11.82
C ILE A 16 38.79 26.36 11.14
N PHE A 17 39.70 25.42 11.41
CA PHE A 17 39.61 24.05 10.88
C PHE A 17 38.41 23.29 11.43
N LEU A 18 38.06 23.48 12.71
CA LEU A 18 36.87 22.86 13.31
C LEU A 18 35.58 23.49 12.77
N ALA A 19 35.56 24.81 12.54
CA ALA A 19 34.44 25.50 11.90
C ALA A 19 34.29 25.15 10.41
N LEU A 20 35.40 24.87 9.70
CA LEU A 20 35.38 24.40 8.31
C LEU A 20 34.98 22.91 8.21
N ALA A 21 35.35 22.08 9.18
CA ALA A 21 34.92 20.69 9.26
C ALA A 21 33.44 20.54 9.67
N LEU A 22 32.92 21.49 10.46
CA LEU A 22 31.49 21.59 10.79
C LEU A 22 30.66 22.22 9.66
N SER A 23 31.26 23.04 8.78
CA SER A 23 30.56 23.62 7.62
C SER A 23 30.52 22.70 6.40
N THR A 24 31.37 21.67 6.33
CA THR A 24 31.27 20.59 5.33
C THR A 24 30.43 19.41 5.80
N SER A 25 30.05 19.37 7.08
CA SER A 25 28.96 18.53 7.57
C SER A 25 27.63 19.21 7.26
N SER A 26 27.34 19.38 5.98
CA SER A 26 25.95 19.53 5.55
C SER A 26 25.26 18.23 5.95
N CYS A 27 24.52 18.25 7.07
CA CYS A 27 23.48 17.28 7.28
C CYS A 27 22.64 17.32 6.01
N SER A 28 22.68 16.24 5.22
CA SER A 28 21.71 16.06 4.16
C SER A 28 20.34 16.30 4.79
N LYS A 29 19.59 17.26 4.21
CA LYS A 29 18.18 17.46 4.56
C LYS A 29 17.32 16.36 3.94
N ASP A 30 17.93 15.43 3.21
CA ASP A 30 17.28 14.25 2.72
C ASP A 30 17.10 13.33 3.91
N ILE A 31 15.89 13.33 4.46
CA ILE A 31 15.40 12.16 5.18
C ILE A 31 15.44 11.04 4.13
N PRO A 32 16.25 9.97 4.29
CA PRO A 32 16.26 8.88 3.33
C PRO A 32 14.82 8.39 3.19
N SER A 33 14.18 8.59 2.03
CA SER A 33 12.74 8.35 1.92
C SER A 33 12.38 6.87 1.82
N SER A 34 13.36 5.97 1.75
CA SER A 34 13.12 4.54 1.66
C SER A 34 13.84 3.79 2.79
N GLU A 35 13.07 2.94 3.47
CA GLU A 35 13.60 1.91 4.35
C GLU A 35 14.62 1.08 3.55
N ALA A 36 15.82 0.90 4.11
CA ALA A 36 16.88 0.15 3.45
C ALA A 36 16.50 -1.33 3.40
N LEU A 37 16.21 -1.84 2.20
CA LEU A 37 15.94 -3.25 1.98
C LEU A 37 17.23 -4.01 1.64
N PRO A 38 17.43 -5.22 2.19
CA PRO A 38 18.55 -6.06 1.80
C PRO A 38 18.38 -6.57 0.37
N THR A 39 19.49 -7.01 -0.25
CA THR A 39 19.45 -7.78 -1.49
C THR A 39 18.73 -9.11 -1.25
N VAL A 40 17.80 -9.47 -2.14
CA VAL A 40 17.04 -10.72 -2.05
C VAL A 40 17.52 -11.71 -3.11
N THR A 41 17.87 -12.91 -2.68
CA THR A 41 18.09 -14.06 -3.56
C THR A 41 16.93 -15.03 -3.36
N PRO A 42 16.09 -15.29 -4.37
CA PRO A 42 14.91 -16.15 -4.19
C PRO A 42 15.28 -17.53 -3.63
N ALA A 43 14.64 -17.92 -2.52
CA ALA A 43 14.82 -19.25 -1.91
C ALA A 43 14.19 -20.38 -2.74
N ASN A 44 13.20 -20.04 -3.57
CA ASN A 44 12.55 -20.93 -4.52
C ASN A 44 12.29 -20.15 -5.83
N THR A 45 12.27 -20.84 -6.97
CA THR A 45 11.94 -20.25 -8.26
C THR A 45 10.43 -20.21 -8.55
N ASP A 46 9.63 -20.93 -7.75
CA ASP A 46 8.19 -21.08 -7.89
C ASP A 46 7.78 -21.50 -9.31
N ALA A 47 8.47 -22.50 -9.87
CA ALA A 47 8.36 -22.86 -11.29
C ALA A 47 6.94 -23.19 -11.77
N ASN A 48 6.05 -23.60 -10.86
CA ASN A 48 4.65 -23.89 -11.13
C ASN A 48 3.71 -22.68 -10.98
N ALA A 49 4.21 -21.46 -10.74
CA ALA A 49 3.33 -20.31 -10.48
C ALA A 49 2.38 -19.95 -11.62
N GLY A 50 2.70 -20.34 -12.85
CA GLY A 50 1.80 -20.24 -13.99
C GLY A 50 0.51 -21.06 -13.88
N SER A 51 0.46 -22.07 -12.99
CA SER A 51 -0.75 -22.87 -12.75
C SER A 51 -1.55 -22.42 -11.52
N TRP A 52 -1.10 -21.40 -10.79
CA TRP A 52 -1.85 -20.87 -9.65
C TRP A 52 -3.13 -20.19 -10.14
N LYS A 53 -4.18 -20.27 -9.32
CA LYS A 53 -5.52 -19.79 -9.65
C LYS A 53 -5.49 -18.29 -9.94
N MET A 54 -6.11 -17.89 -11.04
CA MET A 54 -6.32 -16.48 -11.38
C MET A 54 -7.52 -15.89 -10.59
N ILE A 55 -7.48 -14.58 -10.36
CA ILE A 55 -8.45 -13.78 -9.62
C ILE A 55 -9.34 -13.02 -10.61
N VAL A 56 -8.74 -12.34 -11.60
CA VAL A 56 -9.47 -11.57 -12.63
C VAL A 56 -9.28 -12.16 -14.01
N LEU A 57 -8.04 -12.55 -14.36
CA LEU A 57 -7.75 -13.17 -15.64
C LEU A 57 -8.45 -14.53 -15.74
N SER A 58 -8.88 -14.91 -16.95
CA SER A 58 -9.46 -16.24 -17.21
C SER A 58 -8.42 -17.36 -17.20
N GLY A 59 -7.13 -17.00 -17.27
CA GLY A 59 -6.00 -17.92 -17.24
C GLY A 59 -4.69 -17.23 -17.64
N PRO A 60 -3.52 -17.90 -17.48
CA PRO A 60 -2.21 -17.33 -17.78
C PRO A 60 -2.03 -16.97 -19.27
N THR A 61 -2.82 -17.57 -20.15
CA THR A 61 -2.77 -17.35 -21.61
C THR A 61 -3.81 -16.37 -22.13
N GLN A 62 -4.61 -15.72 -21.26
CA GLN A 62 -5.59 -14.72 -21.71
C GLN A 62 -4.89 -13.60 -22.50
N ILE A 63 -3.71 -13.20 -22.05
CA ILE A 63 -2.83 -12.28 -22.76
C ILE A 63 -1.73 -13.11 -23.43
N PRO A 64 -1.69 -13.20 -24.77
CA PRO A 64 -0.67 -13.94 -25.48
C PRO A 64 0.69 -13.22 -25.41
N VAL A 65 1.75 -13.97 -25.16
CA VAL A 65 3.13 -13.52 -25.33
C VAL A 65 3.74 -14.31 -26.48
N VAL A 66 4.39 -13.61 -27.42
CA VAL A 66 4.98 -14.24 -28.61
C VAL A 66 6.22 -15.06 -28.21
N ALA A 67 6.49 -16.15 -28.92
CA ALA A 67 7.69 -16.93 -28.67
C ALA A 67 8.97 -16.08 -28.92
N PRO A 68 9.95 -16.14 -28.03
CA PRO A 68 11.22 -15.44 -28.22
C PRO A 68 12.01 -16.02 -29.41
N ALA A 69 12.81 -15.18 -30.07
CA ALA A 69 13.84 -15.67 -30.99
C ALA A 69 14.84 -16.61 -30.28
N PRO A 70 15.37 -17.65 -30.96
CA PRO A 70 16.36 -18.53 -30.35
C PRO A 70 17.62 -17.76 -29.98
N VAL A 71 18.39 -18.25 -29.00
CA VAL A 71 19.62 -17.56 -28.57
C VAL A 71 20.69 -17.47 -29.68
N SER A 72 20.62 -18.32 -30.70
CA SER A 72 21.49 -18.27 -31.88
C SER A 72 21.09 -17.21 -32.91
N ASP A 73 19.95 -16.53 -32.73
CA ASP A 73 19.46 -15.50 -33.64
C ASP A 73 20.42 -14.28 -33.69
N PRO A 74 20.78 -13.77 -34.88
CA PRO A 74 21.67 -12.61 -35.00
C PRO A 74 21.16 -11.36 -34.27
N GLY A 75 19.84 -11.14 -34.23
CA GLY A 75 19.22 -10.05 -33.48
C GLY A 75 19.42 -10.20 -31.98
N TYR A 76 19.21 -11.41 -31.45
CA TYR A 76 19.48 -11.69 -30.04
C TYR A 76 20.98 -11.57 -29.69
N GLN A 77 21.88 -11.98 -30.59
CA GLN A 77 23.32 -11.77 -30.40
C GLN A 77 23.70 -10.28 -30.35
N SER A 78 23.04 -9.44 -31.15
CA SER A 78 23.19 -7.98 -31.09
C SER A 78 22.68 -7.41 -29.76
N GLU A 79 21.57 -7.92 -29.24
CA GLU A 79 21.04 -7.59 -27.91
C GLU A 79 22.04 -7.91 -26.80
N LEU A 80 22.67 -9.09 -26.82
CA LEU A 80 23.71 -9.47 -25.86
C LEU A 80 24.94 -8.55 -25.96
N ALA A 81 25.33 -8.14 -27.17
CA ALA A 81 26.41 -7.17 -27.36
C ALA A 81 26.10 -5.81 -26.71
N SER A 82 24.84 -5.35 -26.78
CA SER A 82 24.41 -4.09 -26.16
C SER A 82 24.56 -4.12 -24.63
N ILE A 83 24.28 -5.26 -23.99
CA ILE A 83 24.46 -5.45 -22.54
C ILE A 83 25.94 -5.34 -22.17
N LYS A 84 26.83 -5.96 -22.94
CA LYS A 84 28.29 -5.89 -22.70
C LYS A 84 28.79 -4.46 -22.80
N THR A 85 28.35 -3.73 -23.82
CA THR A 85 28.68 -2.30 -23.97
C THR A 85 28.16 -1.47 -22.79
N ALA A 86 26.95 -1.75 -22.30
CA ALA A 86 26.39 -1.07 -21.15
C ALA A 86 27.18 -1.38 -19.86
N GLN A 87 27.53 -2.65 -19.62
CA GLN A 87 28.31 -3.06 -18.45
C GLN A 87 29.73 -2.48 -18.44
N ALA A 88 30.34 -2.30 -19.60
CA ALA A 88 31.65 -1.67 -19.73
C ALA A 88 31.65 -0.17 -19.34
N ASN A 89 30.49 0.49 -19.38
CA ASN A 89 30.34 1.93 -19.19
C ASN A 89 29.37 2.29 -18.05
N LEU A 90 29.32 1.46 -17.00
CA LEU A 90 28.42 1.70 -15.86
C LEU A 90 28.75 3.00 -15.12
N THR A 91 27.74 3.87 -15.01
CA THR A 91 27.81 5.07 -14.17
C THR A 91 27.59 4.73 -12.69
N ASP A 92 27.99 5.63 -11.79
CA ASP A 92 27.73 5.42 -10.37
C ASP A 92 26.24 5.47 -10.03
N ALA A 93 25.45 6.30 -10.75
CA ALA A 93 23.99 6.30 -10.65
C ALA A 93 23.39 4.93 -11.00
N GLN A 94 23.90 4.28 -12.05
CA GLN A 94 23.48 2.92 -12.43
C GLN A 94 23.86 1.86 -11.39
N LYS A 95 25.04 1.97 -10.75
CA LYS A 95 25.42 1.05 -9.65
C LYS A 95 24.54 1.23 -8.42
N THR A 96 24.18 2.47 -8.11
CA THR A 96 23.22 2.79 -7.05
C THR A 96 21.84 2.23 -7.38
N ALA A 97 21.37 2.38 -8.62
CA ALA A 97 20.11 1.80 -9.06
C ALA A 97 20.12 0.27 -8.98
N ILE A 98 21.21 -0.40 -9.38
CA ILE A 98 21.35 -1.87 -9.22
C ILE A 98 21.21 -2.26 -7.74
N THR A 99 21.86 -1.53 -6.82
CA THR A 99 21.75 -1.78 -5.37
C THR A 99 20.33 -1.51 -4.86
N TYR A 100 19.66 -0.47 -5.36
CA TYR A 100 18.30 -0.16 -4.96
C TYR A 100 17.32 -1.28 -5.37
N TRP A 101 17.38 -1.72 -6.63
CA TRP A 101 16.48 -2.75 -7.17
C TRP A 101 16.88 -4.19 -6.80
N SER A 102 18.02 -4.40 -6.12
CA SER A 102 18.46 -5.76 -5.72
C SER A 102 17.57 -6.43 -4.68
N SER A 103 16.70 -5.67 -4.02
CA SER A 103 15.70 -6.17 -3.08
C SER A 103 14.48 -6.80 -3.76
N GLY A 104 14.31 -6.58 -5.07
CA GLY A 104 13.17 -7.06 -5.83
C GLY A 104 12.15 -5.96 -6.16
N GLY A 105 11.50 -6.12 -7.32
CA GLY A 105 10.56 -5.15 -7.87
C GLY A 105 9.31 -4.98 -7.02
N VAL A 106 8.72 -6.08 -6.56
CA VAL A 106 7.48 -6.05 -5.76
C VAL A 106 7.64 -5.26 -4.47
N LEU A 107 8.74 -5.48 -3.73
CA LEU A 107 8.99 -4.75 -2.48
C LEU A 107 9.24 -3.25 -2.73
N ARG A 108 9.99 -2.90 -3.77
CA ARG A 108 10.24 -1.49 -4.11
C ARG A 108 8.99 -0.77 -4.59
N TRP A 109 8.16 -1.41 -5.41
CA TRP A 109 6.89 -0.83 -5.81
C TRP A 109 5.91 -0.71 -4.65
N ASN A 110 5.96 -1.62 -3.66
CA ASN A 110 5.21 -1.44 -2.42
C ASN A 110 5.65 -0.16 -1.68
N GLN A 111 6.95 0.03 -1.44
CA GLN A 111 7.48 1.25 -0.80
C GLN A 111 7.10 2.53 -1.57
N ILE A 112 7.32 2.55 -2.89
CA ILE A 112 6.98 3.69 -3.76
C ILE A 112 5.48 4.01 -3.66
N MET A 113 4.63 2.99 -3.70
CA MET A 113 3.19 3.17 -3.60
C MET A 113 2.77 3.68 -2.22
N ARG A 114 3.42 3.20 -1.13
CA ARG A 114 3.24 3.73 0.23
C ARG A 114 3.56 5.21 0.31
N GLU A 115 4.70 5.62 -0.25
CA GLU A 115 5.11 7.02 -0.29
C GLU A 115 4.17 7.91 -1.11
N ILE A 116 3.73 7.45 -2.29
CA ILE A 116 2.78 8.18 -3.14
C ILE A 116 1.43 8.34 -2.43
N ALA A 117 0.88 7.25 -1.88
CA ALA A 117 -0.40 7.28 -1.17
C ALA A 117 -0.35 8.25 0.02
N ALA A 118 0.75 8.24 0.79
CA ALA A 118 0.94 9.16 1.90
C ALA A 118 0.98 10.62 1.43
N ARG A 119 1.70 10.95 0.35
CA ARG A 119 1.71 12.31 -0.20
C ARG A 119 0.35 12.76 -0.75
N SER A 120 -0.49 11.81 -1.17
CA SER A 120 -1.85 12.07 -1.69
C SER A 120 -2.94 12.05 -0.61
N ASP A 121 -2.64 11.75 0.65
CA ASP A 121 -3.61 11.79 1.75
C ASP A 121 -3.80 13.22 2.30
N LEU A 122 -4.32 14.11 1.45
CA LEU A 122 -4.55 15.52 1.77
C LEU A 122 -6.05 15.86 1.66
N PRO A 123 -6.72 16.19 2.78
CA PRO A 123 -8.12 16.58 2.74
C PRO A 123 -8.29 17.96 2.06
N PRO A 124 -9.43 18.22 1.40
CA PRO A 124 -9.70 19.51 0.79
C PRO A 124 -9.85 20.63 1.82
N SER A 125 -9.32 21.80 1.50
CA SER A 125 -9.69 23.06 2.16
C SER A 125 -11.10 23.50 1.72
N PRO A 126 -11.90 24.12 2.60
CA PRO A 126 -13.19 24.67 2.23
C PRO A 126 -13.05 25.83 1.23
N ASN A 127 -14.03 25.96 0.34
CA ASN A 127 -14.23 27.14 -0.49
C ASN A 127 -14.68 28.34 0.37
N PRO A 128 -14.60 29.58 -0.13
CA PRO A 128 -15.06 30.77 0.59
C PRO A 128 -16.55 30.75 0.99
N ASP A 129 -17.38 29.99 0.27
CA ASP A 129 -18.80 29.78 0.57
C ASP A 129 -19.06 28.67 1.61
N GLY A 130 -18.00 28.04 2.12
CA GLY A 130 -18.03 26.96 3.08
C GLY A 130 -18.31 25.56 2.49
N SER A 131 -18.50 25.45 1.17
CA SER A 131 -18.55 24.16 0.49
C SER A 131 -17.17 23.52 0.39
N TYR A 132 -17.10 22.21 0.12
CA TYR A 132 -15.83 21.51 -0.07
C TYR A 132 -15.69 21.04 -1.52
N PRO A 133 -14.54 21.30 -2.18
CA PRO A 133 -14.26 20.75 -3.50
C PRO A 133 -14.06 19.22 -3.42
N VAL A 134 -14.40 18.54 -4.51
CA VAL A 134 -14.25 17.09 -4.65
C VAL A 134 -13.06 16.80 -5.57
N PRO A 135 -12.16 15.85 -5.24
CA PRO A 135 -11.06 15.47 -6.12
C PRO A 135 -11.58 15.05 -7.50
N SER A 136 -10.95 15.55 -8.57
CA SER A 136 -11.36 15.26 -9.94
C SER A 136 -10.20 14.68 -10.75
N PRO A 137 -10.34 13.46 -11.32
CA PRO A 137 -9.31 12.92 -12.20
C PRO A 137 -9.18 13.73 -13.51
N ALA A 138 -10.19 14.52 -13.88
CA ALA A 138 -10.14 15.42 -15.04
C ALA A 138 -9.30 16.68 -14.79
N ASN A 139 -9.06 17.03 -13.52
CA ASN A 139 -8.19 18.14 -13.13
C ASN A 139 -7.37 17.76 -11.88
N PRO A 140 -6.38 16.86 -12.03
CA PRO A 140 -5.77 16.19 -10.89
C PRO A 140 -4.88 17.09 -10.01
N PHE A 141 -4.46 18.24 -10.53
CA PHE A 141 -3.63 19.21 -9.80
C PHE A 141 -4.43 20.30 -9.09
N ALA A 142 -5.75 20.39 -9.32
CA ALA A 142 -6.61 21.33 -8.59
C ALA A 142 -6.71 20.96 -7.10
N ASN A 143 -7.20 21.87 -6.26
CA ASN A 143 -7.49 21.57 -4.85
C ASN A 143 -8.88 20.91 -4.71
N PRO A 144 -9.01 19.76 -4.01
CA PRO A 144 -7.93 18.91 -3.52
C PRO A 144 -7.27 18.16 -4.68
N GLN A 145 -5.97 17.91 -4.56
CA GLN A 145 -5.26 17.10 -5.56
C GLN A 145 -5.92 15.73 -5.67
N TYR A 146 -5.96 15.20 -6.89
CA TYR A 146 -6.48 13.87 -7.13
C TYR A 146 -5.32 12.84 -7.05
N PRO A 147 -5.51 11.74 -6.30
CA PRO A 147 -6.65 11.44 -5.44
C PRO A 147 -6.50 12.10 -4.06
N PHE A 148 -7.61 12.23 -3.33
CA PHE A 148 -7.54 12.28 -1.86
C PHE A 148 -7.43 10.84 -1.35
N SER A 149 -6.21 10.39 -1.06
CA SER A 149 -5.88 9.00 -0.70
C SER A 149 -6.26 8.63 0.73
N ASN A 150 -7.50 8.92 1.12
CA ASN A 150 -8.06 8.52 2.40
C ASN A 150 -8.12 6.98 2.53
N PRO A 151 -8.32 6.42 3.75
CA PRO A 151 -8.13 4.99 3.99
C PRO A 151 -8.89 4.02 3.05
N PRO A 152 -10.17 4.23 2.70
CA PRO A 152 -10.85 3.37 1.72
C PRO A 152 -10.26 3.46 0.32
N TYR A 153 -9.93 4.68 -0.13
CA TYR A 153 -9.31 4.87 -1.43
C TYR A 153 -7.93 4.20 -1.47
N ALA A 154 -7.13 4.37 -0.42
CA ALA A 154 -5.82 3.75 -0.29
C ALA A 154 -5.92 2.21 -0.33
N ALA A 155 -6.81 1.61 0.47
CA ALA A 155 -7.07 0.16 0.44
C ALA A 155 -7.43 -0.33 -0.96
N ARG A 156 -8.32 0.39 -1.65
CA ARG A 156 -8.66 0.12 -3.04
C ARG A 156 -7.44 0.21 -3.95
N ALA A 157 -6.69 1.31 -3.89
CA ALA A 157 -5.53 1.53 -4.73
C ALA A 157 -4.49 0.40 -4.57
N TYR A 158 -4.04 0.12 -3.34
CA TYR A 158 -3.08 -0.94 -3.05
C TYR A 158 -3.55 -2.28 -3.62
N SER A 159 -4.82 -2.62 -3.41
CA SER A 159 -5.36 -3.89 -3.90
C SER A 159 -5.34 -4.02 -5.42
N TYR A 160 -5.68 -2.97 -6.17
CA TYR A 160 -5.66 -3.04 -7.64
C TYR A 160 -4.26 -3.23 -8.19
N VAL A 161 -3.27 -2.53 -7.62
CA VAL A 161 -1.87 -2.63 -8.06
C VAL A 161 -1.30 -3.99 -7.68
N SER A 162 -1.40 -4.39 -6.42
CA SER A 162 -0.84 -5.66 -5.94
C SER A 162 -1.45 -6.89 -6.62
N VAL A 163 -2.77 -6.89 -6.86
CA VAL A 163 -3.41 -8.01 -7.56
C VAL A 163 -3.01 -8.05 -9.04
N ALA A 164 -2.90 -6.90 -9.70
CA ALA A 164 -2.45 -6.84 -11.08
C ALA A 164 -0.99 -7.31 -11.24
N GLN A 165 -0.10 -6.91 -10.32
CA GLN A 165 1.29 -7.40 -10.24
C GLN A 165 1.29 -8.93 -10.12
N TYR A 166 0.53 -9.47 -9.16
CA TYR A 166 0.45 -10.91 -8.93
C TYR A 166 -0.06 -11.68 -10.15
N GLU A 167 -1.10 -11.20 -10.82
CA GLU A 167 -1.65 -11.84 -12.02
C GLU A 167 -0.72 -11.76 -13.22
N ALA A 168 -0.08 -10.61 -13.41
CA ALA A 168 0.89 -10.41 -14.47
C ALA A 168 2.13 -11.29 -14.27
N LEU A 169 2.61 -11.43 -13.03
CA LEU A 169 3.72 -12.31 -12.69
C LEU A 169 3.36 -13.80 -12.82
N LYS A 170 2.15 -14.23 -12.46
CA LYS A 170 1.70 -15.61 -12.75
C LYS A 170 1.69 -15.89 -14.26
N ALA A 171 1.18 -14.96 -15.07
CA ALA A 171 1.22 -15.08 -16.53
C ALA A 171 2.68 -15.08 -17.05
N ALA A 172 3.54 -14.21 -16.51
CA ALA A 172 4.95 -14.18 -16.86
C ALA A 172 5.64 -15.52 -16.54
N TRP A 173 5.38 -16.10 -15.36
CA TRP A 173 5.91 -17.40 -14.96
C TRP A 173 5.46 -18.51 -15.91
N TYR A 174 4.20 -18.53 -16.34
CA TYR A 174 3.75 -19.47 -17.36
C TYR A 174 4.63 -19.39 -18.62
N TYR A 175 4.85 -18.18 -19.17
CA TYR A 175 5.65 -18.01 -20.40
C TYR A 175 7.16 -18.25 -20.19
N LYS A 176 7.69 -17.90 -19.02
CA LYS A 176 9.08 -18.19 -18.62
C LYS A 176 9.37 -19.68 -18.70
N TYR A 177 8.52 -20.52 -18.14
CA TYR A 177 8.72 -21.97 -18.15
C TYR A 177 8.21 -22.64 -19.44
N LEU A 178 7.35 -21.98 -20.21
CA LEU A 178 6.98 -22.43 -21.57
C LEU A 178 8.15 -22.28 -22.55
N TYR A 179 8.81 -21.12 -22.57
CA TYR A 179 9.87 -20.82 -23.54
C TYR A 179 11.28 -21.10 -23.04
N ASN A 180 11.47 -21.11 -21.71
CA ASN A 180 12.71 -21.50 -21.04
C ASN A 180 13.96 -20.79 -21.58
N ARG A 181 13.85 -19.51 -21.96
CA ARG A 181 14.99 -18.72 -22.44
C ARG A 181 15.98 -18.48 -21.28
N PRO A 182 17.27 -18.84 -21.43
CA PRO A 182 18.28 -18.55 -20.41
C PRO A 182 18.54 -17.05 -20.31
N SER A 183 18.78 -16.55 -19.10
CA SER A 183 19.19 -15.15 -18.88
C SER A 183 20.45 -14.79 -19.68
N PRO A 184 20.65 -13.52 -20.08
CA PRO A 184 21.81 -13.09 -20.84
C PRO A 184 23.16 -13.51 -20.26
N PHE A 185 23.35 -13.40 -18.94
CA PHE A 185 24.60 -13.84 -18.27
C PHE A 185 24.86 -15.36 -18.35
N LYS A 186 23.82 -16.16 -18.62
CA LYS A 186 23.94 -17.61 -18.89
C LYS A 186 24.12 -17.91 -20.37
N ALA A 187 23.50 -17.11 -21.24
CA ALA A 187 23.59 -17.26 -22.69
C ALA A 187 24.97 -16.83 -23.23
N ASP A 188 25.63 -15.86 -22.60
CA ASP A 188 26.98 -15.40 -22.93
C ASP A 188 27.77 -15.14 -21.63
N THR A 189 28.79 -15.95 -21.38
CA THR A 189 29.62 -15.91 -20.17
C THR A 189 30.45 -14.63 -20.01
N SER A 190 30.53 -13.80 -21.05
CA SER A 190 31.17 -12.48 -20.97
C SER A 190 30.26 -11.39 -20.39
N ILE A 191 28.95 -11.66 -20.23
CA ILE A 191 28.00 -10.81 -19.50
C ILE A 191 28.04 -11.19 -18.02
N LYS A 192 28.20 -10.20 -17.13
CA LYS A 192 28.22 -10.41 -15.68
C LYS A 192 26.80 -10.40 -15.11
N ALA A 193 26.53 -11.25 -14.13
CA ALA A 193 25.35 -11.12 -13.27
C ALA A 193 25.66 -10.08 -12.17
N LEU A 194 25.08 -8.87 -12.26
CA LEU A 194 25.29 -7.80 -11.25
C LEU A 194 24.19 -7.75 -10.19
N LEU A 195 23.17 -8.59 -10.35
CA LEU A 195 22.19 -8.95 -9.32
C LEU A 195 22.36 -10.45 -9.00
N PRO A 196 21.83 -10.96 -7.87
CA PRO A 196 21.93 -12.38 -7.55
C PRO A 196 21.55 -13.28 -8.73
N ALA A 197 22.39 -14.27 -9.05
CA ALA A 197 22.06 -15.21 -10.12
C ALA A 197 20.85 -16.07 -9.71
N SER A 198 19.97 -16.37 -10.65
CA SER A 198 18.79 -17.21 -10.45
C SER A 198 18.60 -18.17 -11.63
N ASP A 199 17.90 -19.27 -11.38
CA ASP A 199 17.49 -20.25 -12.39
C ASP A 199 16.14 -19.95 -13.05
N ILE A 200 15.51 -18.83 -12.67
CA ILE A 200 14.30 -18.32 -13.33
C ILE A 200 14.64 -17.91 -14.79
N PRO A 201 13.93 -18.44 -15.81
CA PRO A 201 14.12 -18.04 -17.21
C PRO A 201 13.84 -16.55 -17.43
N SER A 202 14.51 -15.89 -18.38
CA SER A 202 14.43 -14.43 -18.52
C SER A 202 13.23 -13.90 -19.30
N TYR A 203 12.57 -14.71 -20.14
CA TYR A 203 11.54 -14.23 -21.07
C TYR A 203 10.12 -14.65 -20.68
N PRO A 204 9.16 -13.71 -20.54
CA PRO A 204 9.36 -12.26 -20.51
C PRO A 204 10.03 -11.81 -19.19
N SER A 205 10.65 -10.64 -19.17
CA SER A 205 11.33 -10.11 -17.97
C SER A 205 10.31 -9.76 -16.88
N GLU A 206 10.48 -10.31 -15.68
CA GLU A 206 9.63 -10.06 -14.51
C GLU A 206 9.72 -8.61 -14.03
N ASP A 207 10.94 -8.04 -14.03
CA ASP A 207 11.16 -6.62 -13.72
C ASP A 207 10.39 -5.70 -14.67
N ALA A 208 10.38 -6.04 -15.96
CA ALA A 208 9.67 -5.28 -16.97
C ALA A 208 8.14 -5.46 -16.90
N VAL A 209 7.66 -6.64 -16.47
CA VAL A 209 6.24 -6.88 -16.19
C VAL A 209 5.77 -5.97 -15.06
N GLU A 210 6.50 -5.94 -13.94
CA GLU A 210 6.23 -5.05 -12.81
C GLU A 210 6.23 -3.58 -13.24
N ALA A 211 7.24 -3.14 -13.98
CA ALA A 211 7.30 -1.79 -14.53
C ALA A 211 6.09 -1.46 -15.42
N GLY A 212 5.68 -2.41 -16.27
CA GLY A 212 4.52 -2.27 -17.15
C GLY A 212 3.19 -2.13 -16.39
N VAL A 213 2.99 -2.94 -15.35
CA VAL A 213 1.80 -2.86 -14.47
C VAL A 213 1.76 -1.51 -13.75
N ASN A 214 2.86 -1.13 -13.12
CA ASN A 214 2.94 0.07 -12.28
C ASN A 214 2.78 1.36 -13.09
N ILE A 215 3.40 1.46 -14.28
CA ILE A 215 3.15 2.61 -15.18
C ILE A 215 1.66 2.73 -15.48
N ALA A 216 0.98 1.63 -15.83
CA ALA A 216 -0.40 1.69 -16.28
C ALA A 216 -1.39 1.99 -15.13
N LEU A 217 -1.22 1.37 -13.97
CA LEU A 217 -2.17 1.53 -12.86
C LEU A 217 -1.85 2.68 -11.93
N LEU A 218 -0.58 2.90 -11.57
CA LEU A 218 -0.25 4.00 -10.65
C LEU A 218 -0.48 5.36 -11.29
N THR A 219 -0.25 5.52 -12.61
CA THR A 219 -0.55 6.80 -13.27
C THR A 219 -2.06 7.07 -13.39
N LEU A 220 -2.88 6.01 -13.49
CA LEU A 220 -4.34 6.10 -13.45
C LEU A 220 -4.83 6.49 -12.05
N LEU A 221 -4.24 5.92 -11.00
CA LEU A 221 -4.67 6.12 -9.62
C LEU A 221 -4.09 7.42 -9.02
N PHE A 222 -2.83 7.75 -9.34
CA PHE A 222 -2.06 8.88 -8.81
C PHE A 222 -1.44 9.71 -9.95
N PRO A 223 -2.27 10.40 -10.76
CA PRO A 223 -1.80 11.16 -11.92
C PRO A 223 -0.85 12.30 -11.58
N THR A 224 -0.86 12.81 -10.34
CA THR A 224 0.08 13.85 -9.88
C THR A 224 1.50 13.34 -9.68
N SER A 225 1.72 12.01 -9.64
CA SER A 225 3.02 11.36 -9.50
C SER A 225 3.53 10.72 -10.80
N VAL A 226 2.95 11.07 -11.95
CA VAL A 226 3.25 10.43 -13.25
C VAL A 226 4.74 10.45 -13.63
N ASP A 227 5.44 11.56 -13.37
CA ASP A 227 6.86 11.70 -13.73
C ASP A 227 7.75 10.77 -12.88
N GLU A 228 7.48 10.71 -11.57
CA GLU A 228 8.17 9.83 -10.64
C GLU A 228 7.94 8.34 -10.98
N ILE A 229 6.70 7.97 -11.26
CA ILE A 229 6.32 6.59 -11.64
C ILE A 229 7.05 6.19 -12.94
N ASN A 230 7.01 7.05 -13.95
CA ASN A 230 7.69 6.78 -15.23
C ASN A 230 9.21 6.69 -15.05
N ALA A 231 9.81 7.54 -14.24
CA ALA A 231 11.23 7.51 -13.94
C ALA A 231 11.64 6.20 -13.24
N LYS A 232 10.89 5.77 -12.21
CA LYS A 232 11.17 4.52 -11.49
C LYS A 232 10.98 3.27 -12.34
N ALA A 233 9.96 3.25 -13.18
CA ALA A 233 9.75 2.15 -14.11
C ALA A 233 10.82 2.08 -15.21
N ALA A 234 11.31 3.22 -15.70
CA ALA A 234 12.45 3.26 -16.63
C ALA A 234 13.75 2.81 -15.96
N GLU A 235 13.98 3.21 -14.71
CA GLU A 235 15.13 2.78 -13.90
C GLU A 235 15.12 1.25 -13.68
N GLN A 236 13.98 0.66 -13.31
CA GLN A 236 13.86 -0.79 -13.15
C GLN A 236 14.16 -1.56 -14.45
N GLN A 237 13.61 -1.11 -15.58
CA GLN A 237 13.89 -1.71 -16.89
C GLN A 237 15.37 -1.59 -17.27
N GLN A 238 15.99 -0.44 -16.99
CA GLN A 238 17.41 -0.25 -17.22
C GLN A 238 18.23 -1.21 -16.35
N VAL A 239 17.87 -1.37 -15.07
CA VAL A 239 18.55 -2.31 -14.16
C VAL A 239 18.43 -3.75 -14.66
N ALA A 240 17.27 -4.18 -15.12
CA ALA A 240 17.07 -5.51 -15.70
C ALA A 240 18.05 -5.79 -16.86
N LEU A 241 18.29 -4.78 -17.71
CA LEU A 241 19.25 -4.86 -18.82
C LEU A 241 20.70 -4.88 -18.34
N ILE A 242 21.13 -3.87 -17.58
CA ILE A 242 22.54 -3.69 -17.21
C ILE A 242 23.02 -4.73 -16.20
N SER A 243 22.12 -5.31 -15.40
CA SER A 243 22.44 -6.40 -14.49
C SER A 243 22.74 -7.73 -15.19
N GLY A 244 22.46 -7.82 -16.49
CA GLY A 244 22.63 -9.03 -17.28
C GLY A 244 21.49 -10.05 -17.12
N ARG A 245 20.40 -9.70 -16.42
CA ARG A 245 19.27 -10.62 -16.18
C ARG A 245 18.27 -10.70 -17.32
N ALA A 246 18.10 -9.62 -18.10
CA ALA A 246 17.14 -9.56 -19.20
C ALA A 246 17.75 -8.87 -20.43
N SER A 247 17.37 -9.33 -21.62
CA SER A 247 17.69 -8.66 -22.88
C SER A 247 16.64 -7.59 -23.25
N PRO A 248 16.92 -6.69 -24.21
CA PRO A 248 15.92 -5.78 -24.77
C PRO A 248 14.61 -6.47 -25.19
N SER A 249 14.66 -7.63 -25.85
CA SER A 249 13.44 -8.36 -26.22
C SER A 249 12.71 -8.97 -25.02
N ASP A 250 13.43 -9.43 -23.98
CA ASP A 250 12.82 -9.87 -22.71
C ASP A 250 12.06 -8.72 -22.03
N ILE A 251 12.67 -7.53 -22.00
CA ILE A 251 12.10 -6.31 -21.41
C ILE A 251 10.87 -5.84 -22.19
N ALA A 252 10.97 -5.75 -23.53
CA ALA A 252 9.87 -5.31 -24.36
C ALA A 252 8.63 -6.21 -24.20
N ALA A 253 8.84 -7.53 -24.15
CA ALA A 253 7.77 -8.49 -23.91
C ALA A 253 7.16 -8.36 -22.50
N GLY A 254 8.00 -8.14 -21.48
CA GLY A 254 7.54 -7.92 -20.12
C GLY A 254 6.69 -6.67 -19.96
N VAL A 255 7.14 -5.52 -20.48
CA VAL A 255 6.36 -4.27 -20.45
C VAL A 255 5.02 -4.44 -21.17
N ALA A 256 5.01 -5.09 -22.34
CA ALA A 256 3.79 -5.35 -23.09
C ALA A 256 2.80 -6.22 -22.31
N LEU A 257 3.27 -7.31 -21.69
CA LEU A 257 2.44 -8.18 -20.85
C LEU A 257 1.89 -7.42 -19.64
N GLY A 258 2.74 -6.71 -18.89
CA GLY A 258 2.34 -5.96 -17.71
C GLY A 258 1.27 -4.90 -18.01
N LYS A 259 1.46 -4.12 -19.08
CA LYS A 259 0.46 -3.12 -19.53
C LYS A 259 -0.86 -3.75 -19.97
N ALA A 260 -0.80 -4.88 -20.68
CA ALA A 260 -2.00 -5.57 -21.15
C ALA A 260 -2.81 -6.17 -19.99
N VAL A 261 -2.15 -6.74 -18.99
CA VAL A 261 -2.82 -7.20 -17.76
C VAL A 261 -3.41 -5.99 -17.01
N ALA A 262 -2.63 -4.93 -16.81
CA ALA A 262 -3.11 -3.71 -16.17
C ALA A 262 -4.34 -3.11 -16.85
N ALA A 263 -4.49 -3.22 -18.17
CA ALA A 263 -5.69 -2.77 -18.88
C ALA A 263 -6.96 -3.53 -18.46
N VAL A 264 -6.86 -4.83 -18.15
CA VAL A 264 -7.98 -5.62 -17.60
C VAL A 264 -8.39 -5.09 -16.23
N PHE A 265 -7.41 -4.75 -15.39
CA PHE A 265 -7.63 -4.18 -14.05
C PHE A 265 -8.19 -2.76 -14.12
N ALA A 266 -7.72 -1.93 -15.05
CA ALA A 266 -8.26 -0.60 -15.30
C ALA A 266 -9.74 -0.65 -15.73
N ALA A 267 -10.12 -1.62 -16.57
CA ALA A 267 -11.51 -1.84 -16.97
C ALA A 267 -12.38 -2.26 -15.77
N ARG A 268 -11.87 -3.14 -14.90
CA ARG A 268 -12.54 -3.48 -13.63
C ARG A 268 -12.69 -2.23 -12.75
N ALA A 269 -11.62 -1.46 -12.57
CA ALA A 269 -11.60 -0.25 -11.75
C ALA A 269 -12.59 0.82 -12.24
N ALA A 270 -12.77 0.95 -13.55
CA ALA A 270 -13.69 1.92 -14.15
C ALA A 270 -15.18 1.64 -13.81
N SER A 271 -15.51 0.40 -13.46
CA SER A 271 -16.89 -0.07 -13.24
C SER A 271 -17.17 -0.57 -11.82
N ASP A 272 -16.26 -0.31 -10.88
CA ASP A 272 -16.34 -0.88 -9.52
C ASP A 272 -17.16 -0.06 -8.52
N GLY A 273 -17.75 1.07 -8.94
CA GLY A 273 -18.57 1.92 -8.07
C GLY A 273 -17.83 3.04 -7.33
N MET A 274 -16.49 3.11 -7.39
CA MET A 274 -15.71 4.15 -6.69
C MET A 274 -16.11 5.57 -7.10
N LYS A 275 -16.44 5.79 -8.38
CA LYS A 275 -16.91 7.10 -8.88
C LYS A 275 -18.14 7.64 -8.13
N ALA A 276 -19.00 6.75 -7.61
CA ALA A 276 -20.20 7.11 -6.88
C ALA A 276 -20.01 7.09 -5.35
N ALA A 277 -18.84 6.70 -4.84
CA ALA A 277 -18.60 6.47 -3.42
C ALA A 277 -18.80 7.73 -2.55
N GLY A 278 -18.60 8.93 -3.11
CA GLY A 278 -18.85 10.20 -2.40
C GLY A 278 -20.32 10.48 -2.11
N GLY A 279 -21.26 9.85 -2.81
CA GLY A 279 -22.69 10.08 -2.66
C GLY A 279 -23.13 11.49 -3.08
N SER A 280 -24.23 11.96 -2.51
CA SER A 280 -24.81 13.27 -2.77
C SER A 280 -25.36 13.87 -1.47
N PRO A 281 -25.62 15.19 -1.41
CA PRO A 281 -26.25 15.82 -0.23
C PRO A 281 -27.54 15.13 0.23
N ALA A 282 -28.37 14.64 -0.71
CA ALA A 282 -29.59 13.91 -0.38
C ALA A 282 -29.29 12.57 0.32
N ILE A 283 -28.26 11.85 -0.12
CA ILE A 283 -27.80 10.62 0.55
C ILE A 283 -27.28 10.98 1.94
N TRP A 284 -26.45 12.01 2.08
CA TRP A 284 -25.88 12.41 3.37
C TRP A 284 -26.97 12.75 4.40
N GLN A 285 -27.99 13.49 3.98
CA GLN A 285 -29.14 13.80 4.82
C GLN A 285 -29.91 12.52 5.21
N SER A 286 -30.18 11.63 4.26
CA SER A 286 -30.92 10.39 4.54
C SER A 286 -30.22 9.49 5.56
N LEU A 287 -28.88 9.51 5.65
CA LEU A 287 -28.13 8.74 6.64
C LEU A 287 -28.39 9.25 8.06
N ALA A 288 -28.42 10.57 8.23
CA ALA A 288 -28.77 11.20 9.51
C ALA A 288 -30.24 10.93 9.87
N ASP A 289 -31.16 11.13 8.92
CA ASP A 289 -32.60 10.90 9.13
C ASP A 289 -32.88 9.45 9.53
N ASN A 290 -32.21 8.49 8.88
CA ASN A 290 -32.36 7.06 9.19
C ASN A 290 -31.85 6.71 10.59
N ALA A 291 -30.76 7.34 11.05
CA ALA A 291 -30.28 7.15 12.42
C ALA A 291 -31.27 7.74 13.44
N THR A 292 -31.77 8.95 13.21
CA THR A 292 -32.81 9.56 14.05
C THR A 292 -34.10 8.75 14.07
N ALA A 293 -34.52 8.18 12.94
CA ALA A 293 -35.70 7.32 12.85
C ALA A 293 -35.55 6.01 13.67
N ARG A 294 -34.32 5.55 13.91
CA ARG A 294 -34.03 4.44 14.83
C ARG A 294 -33.98 4.85 16.31
N GLY A 295 -34.19 6.12 16.62
CA GLY A 295 -34.07 6.67 17.97
C GLY A 295 -32.64 7.00 18.39
N GLU A 296 -31.72 7.10 17.42
CA GLU A 296 -30.29 7.31 17.67
C GLU A 296 -29.84 8.72 17.33
N ILE A 297 -28.83 9.22 18.07
CA ILE A 297 -28.15 10.48 17.74
C ILE A 297 -27.28 10.25 16.50
N PRO A 298 -27.51 10.94 15.37
CA PRO A 298 -26.69 10.77 14.17
C PRO A 298 -25.30 11.37 14.36
N TRP A 299 -24.30 10.77 13.71
CA TRP A 299 -22.99 11.37 13.55
C TRP A 299 -23.08 12.71 12.82
N ILE A 300 -22.28 13.68 13.25
CA ILE A 300 -22.09 14.95 12.55
C ILE A 300 -20.60 15.19 12.24
N SER A 301 -20.32 15.90 11.14
CA SER A 301 -18.98 16.43 10.88
C SER A 301 -18.66 17.52 11.91
N GLN A 302 -17.48 17.44 12.52
CA GLN A 302 -16.95 18.46 13.44
C GLN A 302 -15.86 19.34 12.80
N ASP A 303 -15.59 19.17 11.49
CA ASP A 303 -14.80 20.12 10.72
C ASP A 303 -15.51 21.48 10.65
N GLY A 304 -14.74 22.56 10.58
CA GLY A 304 -15.25 23.94 10.44
C GLY A 304 -14.83 24.55 9.11
N PRO A 305 -15.75 24.76 8.15
CA PRO A 305 -17.17 24.36 8.12
C PRO A 305 -17.38 22.83 8.01
N PRO A 306 -18.60 22.30 8.23
CA PRO A 306 -18.83 20.85 8.19
C PRO A 306 -18.53 20.25 6.81
N ARG A 307 -17.56 19.33 6.76
CA ARG A 307 -17.19 18.65 5.51
C ARG A 307 -18.10 17.46 5.25
N PRO A 308 -18.46 17.17 3.99
CA PRO A 308 -19.23 15.97 3.65
C PRO A 308 -18.63 14.69 4.24
N PRO A 309 -19.47 13.70 4.64
CA PRO A 309 -18.97 12.44 5.18
C PRO A 309 -18.00 11.78 4.20
N MET A 310 -16.95 11.15 4.71
CA MET A 310 -15.93 10.51 3.88
C MET A 310 -16.43 9.23 3.19
N LEU A 311 -16.70 9.33 1.88
CA LEU A 311 -17.06 8.22 1.00
C LEU A 311 -18.25 7.37 1.52
N PRO A 312 -19.42 7.97 1.79
CA PRO A 312 -20.57 7.32 2.42
C PRO A 312 -21.15 6.13 1.65
N VAL A 313 -20.84 6.01 0.36
CA VAL A 313 -21.33 4.94 -0.51
C VAL A 313 -20.22 3.92 -0.82
N PHE A 314 -19.07 3.98 -0.13
CA PHE A 314 -17.96 3.04 -0.36
C PHE A 314 -18.33 1.59 -0.09
N GLY A 315 -19.32 1.32 0.77
CA GLY A 315 -19.89 -0.02 0.98
C GLY A 315 -20.55 -0.65 -0.25
N LYS A 316 -20.67 0.09 -1.36
CA LYS A 316 -21.14 -0.41 -2.67
C LYS A 316 -20.01 -0.57 -3.70
N VAL A 317 -18.77 -0.28 -3.33
CA VAL A 317 -17.61 -0.53 -4.18
C VAL A 317 -17.41 -2.05 -4.30
N LYS A 318 -17.03 -2.52 -5.49
CA LYS A 318 -16.89 -3.95 -5.79
C LYS A 318 -15.67 -4.56 -5.07
N ALA A 319 -15.93 -5.24 -3.96
CA ALA A 319 -15.00 -6.11 -3.23
C ALA A 319 -14.40 -7.22 -4.12
N TRP A 320 -13.34 -7.87 -3.63
CA TRP A 320 -12.58 -8.92 -4.30
C TRP A 320 -13.16 -10.30 -4.06
N MET A 321 -13.38 -10.67 -2.79
CA MET A 321 -13.80 -12.00 -2.36
C MET A 321 -15.25 -12.05 -1.87
N MET A 322 -15.90 -10.89 -1.80
CA MET A 322 -17.25 -10.75 -1.30
C MET A 322 -18.21 -10.22 -2.36
N THR A 323 -19.40 -10.81 -2.43
CA THR A 323 -20.53 -10.25 -3.20
C THR A 323 -21.19 -9.12 -2.41
N PRO A 324 -22.01 -8.26 -3.05
CA PRO A 324 -22.81 -7.28 -2.33
C PRO A 324 -23.74 -7.89 -1.26
N ASN A 325 -24.18 -9.14 -1.44
CA ASN A 325 -24.98 -9.85 -0.45
C ASN A 325 -24.14 -10.27 0.76
N ASP A 326 -22.90 -10.75 0.53
CA ASP A 326 -21.97 -11.09 1.61
C ASP A 326 -21.66 -9.87 2.46
N ILE A 327 -21.44 -8.69 1.85
CA ILE A 327 -21.22 -7.43 2.57
C ILE A 327 -22.39 -7.13 3.53
N VAL A 328 -23.63 -7.30 3.06
CA VAL A 328 -24.83 -7.06 3.89
C VAL A 328 -24.96 -8.11 5.00
N ASN A 329 -24.65 -9.38 4.70
CA ASN A 329 -24.76 -10.48 5.67
C ASN A 329 -23.67 -10.43 6.76
N GLU A 330 -22.48 -9.93 6.44
CA GLU A 330 -21.38 -9.79 7.38
C GLU A 330 -21.52 -8.56 8.28
N ARG A 331 -22.39 -7.60 7.91
CA ARG A 331 -22.62 -6.38 8.68
C ARG A 331 -22.88 -6.75 10.14
N PRO A 332 -22.08 -6.22 11.09
CA PRO A 332 -22.27 -6.53 12.50
C PRO A 332 -23.63 -6.03 12.99
N GLY A 333 -24.08 -6.52 14.15
CA GLY A 333 -25.29 -6.02 14.80
C GLY A 333 -25.21 -4.52 15.15
N PRO A 334 -26.30 -3.91 15.61
CA PRO A 334 -26.27 -2.48 15.96
C PRO A 334 -25.30 -2.19 17.12
N PRO A 335 -24.69 -0.97 17.14
CA PRO A 335 -23.97 -0.49 18.32
C PRO A 335 -24.92 -0.36 19.51
N PRO A 336 -24.40 -0.22 20.75
CA PRO A 336 -25.23 0.18 21.88
C PRO A 336 -25.99 1.47 21.56
N SER A 337 -27.28 1.53 21.90
CA SER A 337 -28.08 2.73 21.65
C SER A 337 -27.44 3.94 22.34
N THR A 338 -27.45 5.09 21.67
CA THR A 338 -26.95 6.38 22.14
C THR A 338 -27.62 6.85 23.43
N SER A 339 -28.82 6.34 23.73
CA SER A 339 -29.54 6.60 24.98
C SER A 339 -29.30 5.56 26.09
N SER A 340 -28.65 4.43 25.77
CA SER A 340 -28.49 3.31 26.69
C SER A 340 -27.49 3.58 27.81
N THR A 341 -27.64 2.88 28.94
CA THR A 341 -26.65 2.87 30.01
C THR A 341 -25.28 2.39 29.53
N GLN A 342 -25.25 1.42 28.60
CA GLN A 342 -23.99 0.93 28.05
C GLN A 342 -23.22 2.03 27.31
N MET A 343 -23.88 2.81 26.44
CA MET A 343 -23.21 3.92 25.74
C MET A 343 -22.71 5.00 26.71
N GLN A 344 -23.49 5.29 27.77
CA GLN A 344 -23.04 6.22 28.82
C GLN A 344 -21.79 5.70 29.54
N THR A 345 -21.74 4.41 29.88
CA THR A 345 -20.57 3.77 30.49
C THR A 345 -19.35 3.81 29.57
N GLU A 346 -19.51 3.47 28.28
CA GLU A 346 -18.39 3.48 27.33
C GLU A 346 -17.89 4.91 27.04
N THR A 347 -18.78 5.91 27.00
CA THR A 347 -18.39 7.32 26.87
C THR A 347 -17.59 7.79 28.09
N ALA A 348 -18.02 7.41 29.31
CA ALA A 348 -17.31 7.71 30.54
C ALA A 348 -15.94 7.00 30.61
N GLU A 349 -15.85 5.76 30.13
CA GLU A 349 -14.59 5.04 29.99
C GLU A 349 -13.61 5.79 29.08
N VAL A 350 -14.05 6.19 27.88
CA VAL A 350 -13.23 6.95 26.93
C VAL A 350 -12.68 8.22 27.59
N LYS A 351 -13.55 8.99 28.25
CA LYS A 351 -13.15 10.21 28.98
C LYS A 351 -12.12 9.93 30.08
N SER A 352 -12.35 8.89 30.88
CA SER A 352 -11.46 8.51 31.97
C SER A 352 -10.07 8.14 31.44
N ILE A 353 -10.01 7.36 30.35
CA ILE A 353 -8.75 6.94 29.74
C ILE A 353 -8.00 8.16 29.19
N VAL A 354 -8.66 8.99 28.39
CA VAL A 354 -8.04 10.19 27.80
C VAL A 354 -7.47 11.14 28.86
N ASN A 355 -8.15 11.28 30.00
CA ASN A 355 -7.70 12.13 31.11
C ASN A 355 -6.56 11.53 31.95
N SER A 356 -6.15 10.29 31.69
CA SER A 356 -5.17 9.56 32.51
C SER A 356 -4.23 8.67 31.69
N LEU A 357 -3.90 9.10 30.46
CA LEU A 357 -3.01 8.34 29.58
C LEU A 357 -1.59 8.23 30.14
N THR A 358 -1.04 7.02 30.04
CA THR A 358 0.39 6.81 30.21
C THR A 358 1.16 7.25 28.96
N ARG A 359 2.48 7.47 29.10
CA ARG A 359 3.35 7.77 27.94
C ARG A 359 3.33 6.65 26.89
N ASP A 360 3.27 5.39 27.33
CA ASP A 360 3.23 4.25 26.44
C ASP A 360 1.91 4.21 25.64
N GLN A 361 0.77 4.48 26.30
CA GLN A 361 -0.51 4.60 25.61
C GLN A 361 -0.51 5.74 24.60
N GLN A 362 0.10 6.88 24.94
CA GLN A 362 0.26 8.00 24.01
C GLN A 362 1.16 7.65 22.82
N ALA A 363 2.26 6.94 23.04
CA ALA A 363 3.12 6.45 21.95
C ALA A 363 2.35 5.49 21.02
N THR A 364 1.54 4.59 21.59
CA THR A 364 0.64 3.72 20.82
C THR A 364 -0.39 4.50 20.00
N VAL A 365 -0.93 5.63 20.51
CA VAL A 365 -1.80 6.52 19.73
C VAL A 365 -1.07 7.06 18.50
N TYR A 366 0.16 7.55 18.67
CA TYR A 366 0.93 8.15 17.58
C TYR A 366 1.40 7.13 16.55
N LYS A 367 1.84 5.95 17.00
CA LYS A 367 2.21 4.83 16.12
C LYS A 367 1.07 4.50 15.16
N TRP A 368 -0.15 4.40 15.68
CA TRP A 368 -1.33 4.03 14.91
C TRP A 368 -2.19 5.23 14.51
N ALA A 369 -1.64 6.45 14.49
CA ALA A 369 -2.45 7.63 14.20
C ALA A 369 -3.05 7.57 12.80
N ASP A 370 -2.24 7.12 11.82
CA ASP A 370 -2.60 6.88 10.42
C ASP A 370 -3.53 7.96 9.83
N GLY A 371 -3.24 9.22 10.18
CA GLY A 371 -3.99 10.41 9.77
C GLY A 371 -3.42 11.04 8.50
N VAL A 372 -3.74 12.32 8.29
CA VAL A 372 -3.30 13.11 7.12
C VAL A 372 -1.81 12.95 6.84
N SER A 373 -1.48 12.80 5.56
CA SER A 373 -0.11 12.62 5.06
C SER A 373 0.59 11.34 5.56
N THR A 374 -0.17 10.26 5.78
CA THR A 374 0.39 8.95 6.15
C THR A 374 -0.02 7.86 5.16
N VAL A 375 0.60 6.69 5.28
CA VAL A 375 0.28 5.51 4.45
C VAL A 375 -1.13 4.95 4.69
N THR A 376 -1.88 5.52 5.65
CA THR A 376 -3.18 5.05 6.15
C THR A 376 -3.09 3.62 6.73
N PRO A 377 -4.12 3.10 7.42
CA PRO A 377 -4.04 1.75 8.01
C PRO A 377 -3.69 0.65 6.99
N PRO A 378 -4.24 0.63 5.76
CA PRO A 378 -3.82 -0.36 4.74
C PRO A 378 -2.32 -0.36 4.45
N GLY A 379 -1.73 0.80 4.17
CA GLY A 379 -0.30 0.90 3.86
C GLY A 379 0.59 0.64 5.08
N HIS A 380 0.09 0.86 6.29
CA HIS A 380 0.79 0.47 7.53
C HIS A 380 0.88 -1.07 7.62
N TRP A 381 -0.18 -1.79 7.26
CA TRP A 381 -0.14 -3.26 7.21
C TRP A 381 0.79 -3.81 6.13
N ASP A 382 0.92 -3.11 5.00
CA ASP A 382 1.96 -3.43 4.01
C ASP A 382 3.38 -3.24 4.58
N ALA A 383 3.61 -2.16 5.35
CA ALA A 383 4.87 -1.92 6.06
C ALA A 383 5.20 -3.05 7.05
N ILE A 384 4.17 -3.58 7.74
CA ILE A 384 4.32 -4.71 8.67
C ILE A 384 4.66 -6.01 7.93
N ALA A 385 4.15 -6.20 6.72
CA ALA A 385 4.39 -7.40 5.92
C ALA A 385 5.79 -7.41 5.26
N GLU A 386 6.31 -6.25 4.87
CA GLU A 386 7.56 -6.10 4.11
C GLU A 386 8.77 -6.84 4.72
N PRO A 387 9.09 -6.72 6.02
CA PRO A 387 10.20 -7.45 6.63
C PRO A 387 10.05 -8.97 6.56
N TYR A 388 8.83 -9.50 6.62
CA TYR A 388 8.57 -10.94 6.54
C TYR A 388 8.75 -11.46 5.12
N VAL A 389 8.28 -10.71 4.11
CA VAL A 389 8.51 -11.04 2.70
C VAL A 389 10.01 -11.01 2.39
N SER A 390 10.72 -9.98 2.86
CA SER A 390 12.16 -9.85 2.66
C SER A 390 12.93 -10.99 3.34
N ALA A 391 12.63 -11.29 4.61
CA ALA A 391 13.29 -12.37 5.35
C ALA A 391 13.04 -13.76 4.73
N ALA A 392 11.83 -14.00 4.20
CA ALA A 392 11.50 -15.25 3.53
C ALA A 392 12.21 -15.42 2.18
N SER A 393 12.83 -14.36 1.66
CA SER A 393 13.55 -14.36 0.38
C SER A 393 12.69 -14.93 -0.76
N PHE A 394 11.45 -14.47 -0.86
CA PHE A 394 10.51 -14.95 -1.87
C PHE A 394 10.90 -14.50 -3.29
N SER A 395 10.54 -15.32 -4.29
CA SER A 395 10.54 -14.90 -5.70
C SER A 395 9.55 -13.75 -5.91
N GLU A 396 9.67 -12.98 -7.00
CA GLU A 396 8.72 -11.88 -7.30
C GLU A 396 7.26 -12.36 -7.33
N VAL A 397 6.97 -13.51 -7.96
CA VAL A 397 5.59 -14.04 -8.04
C VAL A 397 5.05 -14.47 -6.67
N ARG A 398 5.93 -14.91 -5.77
CA ARG A 398 5.58 -15.29 -4.40
C ARG A 398 5.44 -14.08 -3.48
N ALA A 399 6.31 -13.08 -3.63
CA ALA A 399 6.22 -11.82 -2.92
C ALA A 399 4.94 -11.06 -3.29
N SER A 400 4.61 -11.00 -4.59
CA SER A 400 3.37 -10.36 -5.06
C SER A 400 2.11 -11.07 -4.54
N ARG A 401 2.14 -12.39 -4.35
CA ARG A 401 1.04 -13.12 -3.69
C ARG A 401 0.73 -12.56 -2.31
N VAL A 402 1.76 -12.26 -1.50
CA VAL A 402 1.56 -11.76 -0.12
C VAL A 402 0.81 -10.44 -0.15
N PHE A 403 1.30 -9.46 -0.91
CA PHE A 403 0.67 -8.15 -0.99
C PHE A 403 -0.69 -8.19 -1.70
N ALA A 404 -0.88 -9.06 -2.70
CA ALA A 404 -2.18 -9.23 -3.34
C ALA A 404 -3.22 -9.72 -2.33
N LEU A 405 -2.93 -10.79 -1.58
CA LEU A 405 -3.87 -11.34 -0.60
C LEU A 405 -4.11 -10.37 0.56
N LEU A 406 -3.05 -9.74 1.09
CA LEU A 406 -3.18 -8.75 2.14
C LEU A 406 -4.08 -7.59 1.71
N ASN A 407 -3.78 -6.97 0.56
CA ASN A 407 -4.52 -5.80 0.10
C ASN A 407 -5.93 -6.13 -0.41
N MET A 408 -6.19 -7.36 -0.88
CA MET A 408 -7.56 -7.81 -1.12
C MET A 408 -8.39 -7.85 0.16
N ALA A 409 -7.86 -8.45 1.23
CA ALA A 409 -8.55 -8.49 2.51
C ALA A 409 -8.76 -7.09 3.11
N LEU A 410 -7.77 -6.20 2.99
CA LEU A 410 -7.88 -4.82 3.46
C LEU A 410 -8.89 -4.01 2.64
N HIS A 411 -8.98 -4.19 1.32
CA HIS A 411 -10.01 -3.55 0.50
C HIS A 411 -11.40 -4.09 0.86
N ASP A 412 -11.57 -5.40 1.03
CA ASP A 412 -12.86 -5.98 1.40
C ASP A 412 -13.29 -5.51 2.80
N ALA A 413 -12.35 -5.38 3.73
CA ALA A 413 -12.55 -4.76 5.04
C ALA A 413 -12.99 -3.29 4.91
N ALA A 414 -12.37 -2.50 4.03
CA ALA A 414 -12.84 -1.13 3.75
C ALA A 414 -14.31 -1.12 3.28
N VAL A 415 -14.68 -1.99 2.34
CA VAL A 415 -16.06 -2.05 1.82
C VAL A 415 -17.04 -2.41 2.94
N ALA A 416 -16.76 -3.48 3.69
CA ALA A 416 -17.65 -3.95 4.76
C ALA A 416 -17.74 -2.96 5.94
N CYS A 417 -16.60 -2.40 6.36
CA CYS A 417 -16.55 -1.41 7.43
C CYS A 417 -17.30 -0.14 7.06
N TRP A 418 -17.14 0.37 5.83
CA TRP A 418 -17.88 1.56 5.39
C TRP A 418 -19.37 1.28 5.23
N ASP A 419 -19.77 0.08 4.78
CA ASP A 419 -21.18 -0.31 4.78
C ASP A 419 -21.78 -0.25 6.19
N ALA A 420 -21.11 -0.80 7.21
CA ALA A 420 -21.56 -0.73 8.60
C ALA A 420 -21.60 0.72 9.15
N LYS A 421 -20.53 1.50 8.91
CA LYS A 421 -20.42 2.90 9.34
C LYS A 421 -21.57 3.75 8.88
N TYR A 422 -21.93 3.62 7.61
CA TYR A 422 -22.96 4.44 7.01
C TYR A 422 -24.36 3.84 7.20
N PHE A 423 -24.49 2.54 7.45
CA PHE A 423 -25.76 1.97 7.88
C PHE A 423 -26.17 2.49 9.26
N TYR A 424 -25.27 2.42 10.26
CA TYR A 424 -25.58 2.82 11.64
C TYR A 424 -25.42 4.31 11.91
N PHE A 425 -24.46 4.96 11.25
CA PHE A 425 -24.19 6.40 11.33
C PHE A 425 -23.97 6.91 12.77
N ASN A 426 -23.28 6.10 13.58
CA ASN A 426 -23.08 6.29 15.03
C ASN A 426 -22.14 7.48 15.37
N PRO A 427 -22.45 8.31 16.38
CA PRO A 427 -21.71 9.51 16.71
C PRO A 427 -20.41 9.18 17.45
N ARG A 428 -19.40 10.05 17.34
CA ARG A 428 -18.10 9.89 18.04
C ARG A 428 -18.23 10.19 19.54
N PRO A 429 -17.31 9.70 20.40
CA PRO A 429 -17.35 9.99 21.84
C PRO A 429 -17.43 11.49 22.15
N SER A 430 -16.67 12.32 21.41
CA SER A 430 -16.67 13.79 21.53
C SER A 430 -17.99 14.47 21.15
N GLN A 431 -18.93 13.75 20.51
CA GLN A 431 -20.25 14.27 20.17
C GLN A 431 -21.27 13.99 21.29
N LEU A 432 -21.07 12.92 22.07
CA LEU A 432 -21.88 12.62 23.24
C LEU A 432 -21.35 13.32 24.50
N ASP A 433 -20.02 13.45 24.65
CA ASP A 433 -19.38 14.29 25.66
C ASP A 433 -18.33 15.23 25.03
N PRO A 434 -18.70 16.50 24.76
CA PRO A 434 -17.79 17.51 24.18
C PRO A 434 -16.55 17.86 25.03
N SER A 435 -16.49 17.41 26.29
CA SER A 435 -15.31 17.60 27.13
C SER A 435 -14.18 16.60 26.82
N ILE A 436 -14.45 15.51 26.09
CA ILE A 436 -13.42 14.57 25.62
C ILE A 436 -12.50 15.27 24.61
N LYS A 437 -11.19 15.28 24.90
CA LYS A 437 -10.16 15.87 24.02
C LYS A 437 -9.37 14.77 23.32
N THR A 438 -9.58 14.62 22.02
CA THR A 438 -8.92 13.57 21.23
C THR A 438 -7.40 13.77 21.22
N GLN A 439 -6.66 12.66 21.18
CA GLN A 439 -5.18 12.68 21.21
C GLN A 439 -4.56 12.52 19.81
N THR A 440 -5.41 12.47 18.80
CA THR A 440 -5.06 12.45 17.37
C THR A 440 -6.14 13.23 16.60
N GLY A 441 -5.94 13.41 15.30
CA GLY A 441 -6.91 14.04 14.41
C GLY A 441 -8.25 13.30 14.44
N LEU A 442 -9.35 14.05 14.51
CA LEU A 442 -10.69 13.48 14.50
C LEU A 442 -11.07 13.06 13.06
N PRO A 443 -11.37 11.77 12.80
CA PRO A 443 -11.69 11.35 11.45
C PRO A 443 -13.11 11.74 11.03
N ASN A 444 -13.28 12.22 9.79
CA ASN A 444 -14.56 12.70 9.27
C ASN A 444 -15.48 11.60 8.72
N PHE A 445 -15.79 10.63 9.58
CA PHE A 445 -16.72 9.54 9.33
C PHE A 445 -17.25 8.93 10.65
N PRO A 446 -18.40 8.23 10.61
CA PRO A 446 -19.05 7.63 11.80
C PRO A 446 -18.15 6.68 12.60
N SER A 447 -18.48 6.49 13.88
CA SER A 447 -17.64 5.71 14.80
C SER A 447 -17.73 4.20 14.56
N TYR A 448 -18.94 3.65 14.43
CA TYR A 448 -19.15 2.20 14.51
C TYR A 448 -19.16 1.51 13.13
N VAL A 449 -18.41 0.43 12.88
CA VAL A 449 -17.34 -0.14 13.73
C VAL A 449 -16.02 0.61 13.54
N SER A 450 -15.04 0.37 14.42
CA SER A 450 -13.71 0.95 14.29
C SER A 450 -12.97 0.42 13.04
N GLY A 451 -12.70 1.30 12.08
CA GLY A 451 -12.00 0.92 10.85
C GLY A 451 -10.58 0.41 11.08
N HIS A 452 -9.83 0.99 12.03
CA HIS A 452 -8.50 0.47 12.36
C HIS A 452 -8.56 -0.94 12.94
N SER A 453 -9.57 -1.24 13.76
CA SER A 453 -9.76 -2.58 14.32
C SER A 453 -10.11 -3.58 13.22
N ASP A 454 -10.96 -3.15 12.28
CA ASP A 454 -11.40 -3.93 11.13
C ASP A 454 -10.26 -4.27 10.15
N PHE A 455 -9.54 -3.24 9.66
CA PHE A 455 -8.35 -3.40 8.82
C PHE A 455 -7.30 -4.28 9.49
N SER A 456 -7.06 -4.03 10.78
CA SER A 456 -6.00 -4.73 11.51
C SER A 456 -6.32 -6.20 11.76
N ALA A 457 -7.59 -6.53 12.03
CA ALA A 457 -8.00 -7.92 12.15
C ALA A 457 -7.92 -8.65 10.81
N ALA A 458 -8.36 -8.04 9.71
CA ALA A 458 -8.27 -8.62 8.38
C ALA A 458 -6.80 -8.86 7.95
N GLY A 459 -5.94 -7.84 8.11
CA GLY A 459 -4.52 -7.93 7.80
C GLY A 459 -3.79 -8.95 8.66
N SER A 460 -4.06 -8.96 9.98
CA SER A 460 -3.49 -9.94 10.89
C SER A 460 -3.90 -11.37 10.55
N ASP A 461 -5.14 -11.62 10.14
CA ASP A 461 -5.63 -12.96 9.81
C ASP A 461 -4.92 -13.52 8.56
N VAL A 462 -4.80 -12.71 7.50
CA VAL A 462 -4.10 -13.07 6.27
C VAL A 462 -2.60 -13.27 6.52
N LEU A 463 -1.93 -12.35 7.21
CA LEU A 463 -0.49 -12.47 7.48
C LEU A 463 -0.18 -13.63 8.42
N SER A 464 -1.06 -13.95 9.38
CA SER A 464 -0.89 -15.14 10.23
C SER A 464 -1.02 -16.44 9.44
N TYR A 465 -1.84 -16.48 8.39
CA TYR A 465 -1.91 -17.62 7.49
C TYR A 465 -0.65 -17.73 6.61
N LEU A 466 -0.16 -16.62 6.07
CA LEU A 466 1.01 -16.60 5.18
C LEU A 466 2.33 -16.83 5.91
N PHE A 467 2.44 -16.35 7.15
CA PHE A 467 3.62 -16.47 8.00
C PHE A 467 3.22 -16.96 9.40
N PRO A 468 2.99 -18.28 9.57
CA PRO A 468 2.54 -18.84 10.85
C PRO A 468 3.46 -18.50 12.04
N ASP A 469 4.77 -18.47 11.81
CA ASP A 469 5.76 -18.10 12.84
C ASP A 469 5.63 -16.64 13.30
N GLY A 470 5.06 -15.77 12.46
CA GLY A 470 4.76 -14.36 12.77
C GLY A 470 3.40 -14.12 13.42
N ALA A 471 2.53 -15.14 13.52
CA ALA A 471 1.13 -14.96 13.91
C ALA A 471 0.94 -14.23 15.26
N THR A 472 1.74 -14.57 16.27
CA THR A 472 1.69 -13.91 17.58
C THR A 472 2.03 -12.42 17.50
N TYR A 473 3.00 -12.05 16.66
CA TYR A 473 3.37 -10.66 16.44
C TYR A 473 2.23 -9.90 15.76
N PHE A 474 1.66 -10.43 14.66
CA PHE A 474 0.57 -9.77 13.95
C PHE A 474 -0.67 -9.58 14.84
N GLN A 475 -1.03 -10.59 15.64
CA GLN A 475 -2.13 -10.47 16.60
C GLN A 475 -1.86 -9.40 17.66
N THR A 476 -0.60 -9.24 18.07
CA THR A 476 -0.19 -8.18 19.00
C THR A 476 -0.31 -6.80 18.35
N GLN A 477 0.17 -6.64 17.11
CA GLN A 477 0.02 -5.40 16.35
C GLN A 477 -1.45 -5.03 16.15
N MET A 478 -2.30 -6.02 15.83
CA MET A 478 -3.74 -5.82 15.67
C MET A 478 -4.40 -5.31 16.94
N LYS A 479 -4.12 -5.93 18.09
CA LYS A 479 -4.67 -5.50 19.38
C LYS A 479 -4.18 -4.11 19.77
N GLU A 480 -2.91 -3.82 19.51
CA GLU A 480 -2.33 -2.49 19.75
C GLU A 480 -3.02 -1.43 18.89
N ALA A 481 -3.21 -1.70 17.58
CA ALA A 481 -3.92 -0.82 16.66
C ALA A 481 -5.37 -0.57 17.11
N ALA A 482 -6.09 -1.63 17.47
CA ALA A 482 -7.45 -1.56 17.95
C ALA A 482 -7.57 -0.71 19.24
N MET A 483 -6.74 -1.00 20.24
CA MET A 483 -6.76 -0.31 21.54
C MET A 483 -6.29 1.13 21.46
N SER A 484 -5.38 1.46 20.54
CA SER A 484 -4.94 2.84 20.33
C SER A 484 -6.10 3.79 20.03
N ARG A 485 -7.23 3.28 19.52
CA ARG A 485 -8.42 4.08 19.17
C ARG A 485 -9.21 4.53 20.39
N LEU A 486 -9.22 3.70 21.44
CA LEU A 486 -9.76 4.05 22.74
C LEU A 486 -8.88 5.09 23.43
N TYR A 487 -7.56 4.86 23.42
CA TYR A 487 -6.57 5.79 23.97
C TYR A 487 -6.63 7.16 23.27
N ALA A 488 -6.89 7.16 21.96
CA ALA A 488 -7.03 8.37 21.17
C ALA A 488 -8.33 9.16 21.44
N GLY A 489 -9.31 8.57 22.14
CA GLY A 489 -10.59 9.21 22.44
C GLY A 489 -11.59 9.22 21.27
N ILE A 490 -11.39 8.40 20.24
CA ILE A 490 -12.15 8.49 18.97
C ILE A 490 -13.09 7.31 18.69
N HIS A 491 -13.03 6.25 19.49
CA HIS A 491 -13.90 5.07 19.39
C HIS A 491 -14.30 4.55 20.78
N TYR A 492 -15.48 3.97 20.88
CA TYR A 492 -15.95 3.26 22.07
C TYR A 492 -15.37 1.84 22.14
N ARG A 493 -15.47 1.20 23.30
CA ARG A 493 -15.06 -0.20 23.49
C ARG A 493 -15.79 -1.13 22.51
N SER A 494 -17.10 -0.97 22.36
CA SER A 494 -17.91 -1.75 21.44
C SER A 494 -17.52 -1.57 19.97
N ASP A 495 -17.15 -0.35 19.55
CA ASP A 495 -16.66 -0.10 18.18
C ASP A 495 -15.41 -0.94 17.88
N ILE A 496 -14.54 -1.12 18.88
CA ILE A 496 -13.23 -1.75 18.77
C ILE A 496 -13.37 -3.26 18.77
N GLU A 497 -14.04 -3.82 19.78
CA GLU A 497 -14.21 -5.27 19.92
C GLU A 497 -14.99 -5.85 18.75
N VAL A 498 -16.13 -5.24 18.39
CA VAL A 498 -16.91 -5.70 17.24
C VAL A 498 -16.17 -5.46 15.92
N GLY A 499 -15.37 -4.39 15.82
CA GLY A 499 -14.51 -4.15 14.66
C GLY A 499 -13.45 -5.23 14.47
N MET A 500 -12.80 -5.70 15.55
CA MET A 500 -11.85 -6.81 15.47
C MET A 500 -12.52 -8.11 15.01
N ASP A 501 -13.68 -8.44 15.59
CA ASP A 501 -14.41 -9.65 15.21
C ASP A 501 -14.92 -9.59 13.77
N HIS A 502 -15.41 -8.44 13.34
CA HIS A 502 -15.87 -8.21 11.97
C HIS A 502 -14.71 -8.34 10.98
N GLY A 503 -13.62 -7.58 11.15
CA GLY A 503 -12.46 -7.63 10.28
C GLY A 503 -11.85 -9.03 10.15
N LYS A 504 -11.84 -9.84 11.23
CA LYS A 504 -11.41 -11.24 11.19
C LYS A 504 -12.28 -12.08 10.25
N ARG A 505 -13.62 -11.95 10.33
CA ARG A 505 -14.54 -12.68 9.43
C ARG A 505 -14.35 -12.26 7.97
N ILE A 506 -14.12 -10.98 7.72
CA ILE A 506 -13.82 -10.47 6.37
C ILE A 506 -12.49 -11.05 5.84
N GLY A 507 -11.43 -11.04 6.66
CA GLY A 507 -10.13 -11.62 6.31
C GLY A 507 -10.21 -13.11 5.92
N ASP A 508 -11.09 -13.87 6.58
CA ASP A 508 -11.27 -15.30 6.31
C ASP A 508 -11.74 -15.59 4.86
N TYR A 509 -12.47 -14.67 4.19
CA TYR A 509 -12.82 -14.85 2.77
C TYR A 509 -11.56 -14.98 1.90
N THR A 510 -10.57 -14.12 2.13
CA THR A 510 -9.29 -14.16 1.42
C THR A 510 -8.44 -15.36 1.85
N VAL A 511 -8.42 -15.71 3.13
CA VAL A 511 -7.71 -16.91 3.61
C VAL A 511 -8.29 -18.20 2.99
N ARG A 512 -9.62 -18.30 2.86
CA ARG A 512 -10.28 -19.43 2.17
C ARG A 512 -9.89 -19.52 0.70
N PHE A 513 -9.81 -18.38 0.01
CA PHE A 513 -9.26 -18.36 -1.35
C PHE A 513 -7.81 -18.84 -1.37
N ALA A 514 -6.96 -18.27 -0.52
CA ALA A 514 -5.53 -18.56 -0.49
C ALA A 514 -5.22 -20.04 -0.21
N LYS A 515 -6.01 -20.71 0.65
CA LYS A 515 -5.89 -22.16 0.91
C LYS A 515 -6.11 -23.02 -0.35
N THR A 516 -6.80 -22.50 -1.36
CA THR A 516 -7.22 -23.23 -2.56
C THR A 516 -6.68 -22.63 -3.86
N ASP A 517 -5.77 -21.65 -3.79
CA ASP A 517 -5.25 -20.94 -4.96
C ASP A 517 -4.15 -21.71 -5.71
N GLY A 518 -3.75 -22.89 -5.20
CA GLY A 518 -2.73 -23.75 -5.82
C GLY A 518 -1.30 -23.31 -5.56
N ALA A 519 -1.09 -22.31 -4.70
CA ALA A 519 0.23 -21.78 -4.34
C ALA A 519 0.70 -22.24 -2.95
N ASN A 520 0.20 -23.36 -2.43
CA ASN A 520 0.66 -23.90 -1.13
C ASN A 520 2.04 -24.54 -1.20
#